data_AF-A0A6I2R0I4-F1
#
_entry.id   AF-A0A6I2R0I4-F1
#
_cell.length_a   1.000
_cell.length_b   1.000
_cell.length_c   1.000
_cell.angle_alpha   90.00
_cell.angle_beta   90.00
_cell.angle_gamma   90.00
#
_symmetry.space_group_name_H-M   'P 1'
#
loop_
_entity.id
_entity.type
_entity.pdbx_description
1 polymer ?
#
loop_
_entity_poly.entity_id
_entity_poly.type
_entity_poly.pdbx_seq_one_letter_code
_entity_poly.pdbx_strand_id
1 'polypeptide(L)' 'MTRYQIVYSKRGIPLTAWMDSADAAHKFADGLRKTGHSVDVWAHTKDGAHKTDL' A
#
# COMPACT_ATOMS: atom_id res chain seq x y z
N MET A 1 -2.70 -12.86 10.86
CA MET A 1 -3.64 -11.98 10.14
C MET A 1 -2.81 -11.15 9.17
N THR A 2 -3.23 -11.04 7.91
CA THR A 2 -2.47 -10.28 6.90
C THR A 2 -2.80 -8.81 7.03
N ARG A 3 -1.78 -7.94 7.07
CA ARG A 3 -1.94 -6.49 7.06
C ARG A 3 -1.23 -5.90 5.86
N TYR A 4 -1.75 -4.81 5.31
CA TYR A 4 -1.22 -4.18 4.11
C TYR A 4 -0.63 -2.83 4.45
N GLN A 5 0.65 -2.64 4.12
CA GLN A 5 1.34 -1.37 4.22
C GLN A 5 1.32 -0.71 2.84
N ILE A 6 0.80 0.52 2.78
CA ILE A 6 0.80 1.33 1.55
C ILE A 6 1.85 2.41 1.73
N VAL A 7 2.94 2.33 0.96
CA VAL A 7 4.00 3.34 0.93
C VAL A 7 3.79 4.19 -0.32
N TYR A 8 3.65 5.51 -0.16
CA TYR A 8 3.30 6.38 -1.28
C TYR A 8 3.97 7.74 -1.21
N SER A 9 4.20 8.37 -2.36
CA SER A 9 4.76 9.73 -2.44
C SER A 9 4.30 10.47 -3.70
N LYS A 10 4.21 11.80 -3.66
CA LYS A 10 3.93 12.64 -4.84
C LYS A 10 5.07 13.58 -5.22
N ARG A 11 6.05 13.78 -4.33
CA ARG A 11 7.18 14.72 -4.50
C ARG A 11 8.41 14.30 -3.69
N GLY A 12 8.69 13.00 -3.61
CA GLY A 12 9.90 12.46 -2.97
C GLY A 12 9.85 12.28 -1.46
N ILE A 13 8.82 12.76 -0.75
CA ILE A 13 8.60 12.43 0.67
C ILE A 13 7.66 11.22 0.76
N PRO A 14 8.14 10.05 1.25
CA PRO A 14 7.29 8.88 1.43
C PRO A 14 6.40 9.02 2.66
N LEU A 15 5.13 8.66 2.49
CA LEU A 15 4.14 8.48 3.54
C LEU A 15 3.76 7.00 3.62
N THR A 16 3.25 6.59 4.78
CA THR A 16 2.82 5.21 5.03
C THR A 16 1.42 5.19 5.61
N ALA A 17 0.57 4.33 5.06
CA ALA A 17 -0.73 3.97 5.63
C ALA A 17 -0.80 2.45 5.82
N TRP A 18 -1.74 2.02 6.67
CA TRP A 18 -1.98 0.60 6.95
C TRP A 18 -3.45 0.26 6.76
N MET A 19 -3.70 -0.91 6.16
CA MET A 19 -5.05 -1.45 5.96
C MET A 19 -5.08 -2.91 6.42
N ASP A 20 -6.20 -3.34 6.99
CA ASP A 20 -6.35 -4.70 7.49
C ASP A 20 -7.02 -5.66 6.48
N SER A 21 -7.33 -5.17 5.27
CA SER A 21 -7.88 -5.98 4.17
C SER A 21 -7.26 -5.63 2.81
N ALA A 22 -7.23 -6.61 1.91
CA ALA A 22 -6.72 -6.45 0.55
C ALA A 22 -7.55 -5.43 -0.24
N ASP A 23 -8.87 -5.53 -0.16
CA ASP A 23 -9.80 -4.62 -0.86
C ASP A 23 -9.62 -3.17 -0.44
N ALA A 24 -9.43 -2.91 0.86
CA ALA A 24 -9.18 -1.56 1.36
C ALA A 24 -7.83 -1.04 0.89
N ALA A 25 -6.79 -1.88 0.91
CA ALA A 25 -5.47 -1.54 0.40
C ALA A 25 -5.52 -1.20 -1.10
N HIS A 26 -6.17 -2.02 -1.91
CA HIS A 26 -6.33 -1.83 -3.35
C HIS A 26 -7.09 -0.53 -3.66
N LYS A 27 -8.26 -0.32 -3.03
CA LYS A 27 -9.07 0.89 -3.25
C LYS A 27 -8.30 2.17 -2.87
N PHE A 28 -7.53 2.12 -1.78
CA PHE A 28 -6.73 3.26 -1.32
C PHE A 28 -5.54 3.53 -2.24
N ALA A 29 -4.79 2.48 -2.63
CA ALA A 29 -3.67 2.57 -3.55
C ALA A 29 -4.11 3.14 -4.91
N ASP A 30 -5.23 2.67 -5.46
CA ASP A 30 -5.79 3.18 -6.71
C ASP A 30 -6.17 4.66 -6.63
N GLY A 31 -6.76 5.10 -5.51
CA GLY A 31 -7.07 6.51 -5.29
C GLY A 31 -5.81 7.38 -5.31
N LEU A 32 -4.74 6.91 -4.67
CA LEU A 32 -3.45 7.58 -4.66
C LEU A 32 -2.79 7.63 -6.04
N ARG A 33 -2.81 6.51 -6.79
CA ARG A 33 -2.30 6.45 -8.16
C ARG A 33 -3.04 7.42 -9.08
N LYS A 34 -4.37 7.46 -9.01
CA LYS A 34 -5.21 8.40 -9.80
C LYS A 34 -4.89 9.86 -9.53
N THR A 35 -4.40 10.18 -8.33
CA THR A 35 -3.99 11.54 -7.96
C THR A 35 -2.50 11.81 -8.24
N GLY A 36 -1.79 10.90 -8.91
CA GLY A 36 -0.41 11.05 -9.34
C GLY A 36 0.64 10.71 -8.28
N HIS A 37 0.29 9.90 -7.28
CA HIS A 37 1.28 9.36 -6.35
C HIS A 37 1.93 8.09 -6.93
N SER A 38 3.23 7.91 -6.69
CA SER A 38 3.87 6.60 -6.76
C SER A 38 3.45 5.80 -5.53
N VAL A 39 3.08 4.53 -5.71
CA VAL A 39 2.51 3.70 -4.64
C VAL A 39 3.09 2.29 -4.71
N ASP A 40 3.59 1.82 -3.58
CA ASP A 40 3.97 0.44 -3.32
C ASP A 40 3.08 -0.15 -2.23
N VAL A 41 2.53 -1.34 -2.47
CA VAL A 41 1.74 -2.07 -1.48
C VAL A 41 2.52 -3.30 -1.03
N TRP A 42 2.59 -3.51 0.29
CA TRP A 42 3.26 -4.65 0.91
C TRP A 42 2.28 -5.43 1.77
N ALA A 43 2.22 -6.74 1.60
CA ALA A 43 1.46 -7.63 2.46
C ALA A 43 2.37 -8.20 3.56
N HIS A 44 1.98 -7.97 4.80
CA HIS A 44 2.64 -8.47 6.00
C HIS A 44 1.85 -9.68 6.49
N THR A 45 2.43 -10.87 6.32
CA THR A 45 1.88 -12.14 6.82
C THR A 45 2.71 -12.65 7.99
N LYS A 46 2.31 -13.80 8.55
CA LYS A 46 3.11 -14.51 9.56
C LYS A 46 4.48 -14.96 9.04
N ASP A 47 4.61 -15.12 7.72
CA ASP A 47 5.81 -15.64 7.05
C ASP A 47 6.73 -14.50 6.57
N GLY A 48 6.32 -13.24 6.76
CA GLY A 48 7.11 -12.05 6.44
C GLY A 48 6.36 -11.04 5.57
N ALA A 49 7.07 -9.98 5.19
CA ALA A 49 6.56 -8.93 4.32
C ALA A 49 6.99 -9.18 2.86
N HIS A 50 6.06 -9.04 1.92
CA HIS A 50 6.34 -9.09 0.49
C HIS A 50 5.60 -7.98 -0.25
N LYS A 51 6.24 -7.42 -1.28
CA LYS A 51 5.62 -6.44 -2.16
C LYS A 51 4.57 -7.14 -3.02
N THR A 52 3.44 -6.50 -3.22
CA THR A 52 2.32 -7.02 -4.00
C THR A 52 2.15 -6.22 -5.30
N ASP A 53 1.42 -6.81 -6.26
CA ASP A 53 0.97 -6.12 -7.47
C ASP A 53 -0.34 -5.33 -7.29
N LEU A 54 -0.89 -5.32 -6.07
CA LEU A 54 -2.04 -4.48 -5.67
C LEU A 54 -1.76 -3.00 -5.86
#